data_AF-A0A6I9Z4Z1-F1
#
_entry.id   AF-A0A6I9Z4Z1-F1
#
_cell.length_a   1.000
_cell.length_b   1.000
_cell.length_c   1.000
_cell.angle_alpha   90.00
_cell.angle_beta   90.00
_cell.angle_gamma   90.00
#
_symmetry.space_group_name_H-M   'P 1'
#
loop_
_entity.id
_entity.type
_entity.pdbx_description
1 polymer ?
#
loop_
_entity_poly.entity_id
_entity_poly.type
_entity_poly.pdbx_seq_one_letter_code
_entity_poly.pdbx_strand_id
1 'polypeptide(L)'
;MRREVTVELSSQGFWKTGIRSDVCQHAMMLPVLTHHIRYHQCLMHLDRLIGYTFKDRCLLQLAMTHPSHHLNFGMNPDHARNSLSNCGIRQPKYGDRKVHHMHMRKKGINTLINIMSRLGQDDPTPSRINHNERLEFLGDAVVEFLT
;
A
#
# COMPACT_ATOMS: atom_id res chain seq x y z
N MET A 1 14.79 6.12 -1.14
CA MET A 1 16.02 5.50 -1.65
C MET A 1 16.96 6.62 -2.10
N ARG A 2 17.79 7.16 -1.19
CA ARG A 2 19.00 7.83 -1.68
C ARG A 2 19.84 6.73 -2.32
N ARG A 3 20.39 6.93 -3.52
CA ARG A 3 21.40 6.00 -4.05
C ARG A 3 22.50 5.94 -3.00
N GLU A 4 22.61 4.82 -2.29
CA GLU A 4 23.60 4.64 -1.21
C GLU A 4 25.03 4.64 -1.77
N VAL A 5 25.16 4.39 -3.08
CA VAL A 5 26.42 4.39 -3.82
C VAL A 5 26.26 5.25 -5.08
N THR A 6 27.16 6.21 -5.26
CA THR A 6 27.34 6.90 -6.54
C THR A 6 28.05 5.96 -7.49
N VAL A 7 27.31 5.40 -8.45
CA VAL A 7 27.89 4.59 -9.52
C VAL A 7 28.27 5.53 -10.68
N GLU A 8 29.54 5.49 -11.09
CA GLU A 8 30.01 6.17 -12.30
C GLU A 8 29.86 5.24 -13.50
N LEU A 9 29.11 5.69 -14.50
CA LEU A 9 28.88 4.97 -15.75
C LEU A 9 29.31 5.87 -16.90
N SER A 10 30.13 5.33 -17.82
CA SER A 10 30.49 6.05 -19.04
C SER A 10 29.24 6.23 -19.91
N SER A 11 29.07 7.42 -20.49
CA SER A 11 27.96 7.72 -21.40
C SER A 11 28.28 7.38 -22.85
N GLN A 12 29.34 6.61 -23.12
CA GLN A 12 29.76 6.29 -24.48
C GLN A 12 28.76 5.31 -25.12
N GLY A 13 28.24 5.66 -26.30
CA GLY A 13 27.25 4.85 -27.02
C GLY A 13 25.79 5.08 -26.63
N PHE A 14 25.49 6.10 -25.80
CA PHE A 14 24.13 6.43 -25.41
C PHE A 14 23.41 7.22 -26.51
N TRP A 15 22.12 6.92 -26.70
CA TRP A 15 21.27 7.54 -27.70
C TRP A 15 20.42 8.65 -27.07
N LYS A 16 20.27 9.78 -27.77
CA LYS A 16 19.41 10.89 -27.31
C LYS A 16 17.97 10.64 -27.77
N THR A 17 17.07 10.41 -26.82
CA THR A 17 15.65 10.12 -27.09
C THR A 17 14.72 11.35 -26.98
N GLY A 18 15.22 12.48 -26.46
CA GLY A 18 14.43 13.72 -26.29
C GLY A 18 13.41 13.69 -25.15
N ILE A 19 13.27 12.57 -24.45
CA ILE A 19 12.34 12.40 -23.32
C ILE A 19 13.04 12.74 -22.01
N ARG A 20 12.36 13.50 -21.15
CA ARG A 20 12.84 13.87 -19.82
C ARG A 20 12.36 12.88 -18.74
N SER A 21 13.01 12.92 -17.57
CA SER A 21 12.79 11.98 -16.46
C SER A 21 11.47 12.18 -15.70
N ASP A 22 10.80 13.30 -15.90
CA ASP A 22 9.45 13.61 -15.43
C ASP A 22 8.40 12.65 -16.02
N VAL A 23 8.51 12.33 -17.31
CA VAL A 23 7.60 11.37 -17.98
C VAL A 23 7.75 9.98 -17.38
N CYS A 24 8.99 9.54 -17.12
CA CYS A 24 9.26 8.25 -16.50
C CYS A 24 8.64 8.14 -15.10
N GLN A 25 8.69 9.21 -14.29
CA GLN A 25 8.09 9.22 -12.96
C GLN A 25 6.57 8.99 -13.01
N HIS A 26 5.87 9.66 -13.93
CA HIS A 26 4.42 9.49 -14.10
C HIS A 26 4.07 8.12 -14.68
N ALA A 27 4.85 7.65 -15.67
CA ALA A 27 4.66 6.34 -16.27
C ALA A 27 4.73 5.22 -15.24
N MET A 28 5.65 5.32 -14.27
CA MET A 28 5.79 4.32 -13.20
C MET A 28 4.64 4.32 -12.17
N MET A 29 3.78 5.35 -12.15
CA MET A 29 2.59 5.40 -11.29
C MET A 29 1.35 4.77 -11.97
N LEU A 30 1.33 4.67 -13.30
CA LEU A 30 0.18 4.12 -14.04
C LEU A 30 -0.12 2.64 -13.72
N PRO A 31 0.87 1.73 -13.54
CA PRO A 31 0.60 0.35 -13.14
C PRO A 31 -0.20 0.25 -11.84
N VAL A 32 0.04 1.16 -10.89
CA VAL A 32 -0.69 1.19 -9.61
C VAL A 32 -2.16 1.50 -9.85
N LEU A 33 -2.45 2.50 -10.68
CA LEU A 33 -3.81 2.91 -11.02
C LEU A 33 -4.55 1.82 -11.81
N THR A 34 -3.90 1.22 -12.80
CA THR A 34 -4.53 0.16 -13.60
C THR A 34 -4.82 -1.08 -12.76
N HIS A 35 -3.91 -1.44 -11.84
CA HIS A 35 -4.15 -2.50 -10.88
C HIS A 35 -5.35 -2.18 -9.98
N HIS A 36 -5.43 -0.96 -9.44
CA HIS A 36 -6.55 -0.52 -8.62
C HIS A 36 -7.89 -0.63 -9.35
N ILE A 37 -7.98 -0.11 -10.58
CA ILE A 37 -9.21 -0.17 -11.39
C ILE A 37 -9.62 -1.63 -11.65
N ARG A 38 -8.67 -2.47 -12.08
CA ARG A 38 -8.94 -3.89 -12.35
C ARG A 38 -9.40 -4.62 -11.09
N TYR A 39 -8.77 -4.35 -9.96
CA TYR A 39 -9.14 -4.95 -8.68
C TYR A 39 -10.56 -4.55 -8.25
N HIS A 40 -10.93 -3.28 -8.39
CA HIS A 40 -12.29 -2.84 -8.09
C HIS A 40 -13.35 -3.44 -9.02
N GLN A 41 -13.03 -3.67 -10.30
CA GLN A 41 -13.92 -4.39 -11.21
C GLN A 41 -14.12 -5.85 -10.74
N CYS A 42 -13.06 -6.51 -10.26
CA CYS A 42 -13.18 -7.85 -9.67
C CYS A 42 -14.04 -7.84 -8.40
N LEU A 43 -13.88 -6.84 -7.52
CA LEU A 43 -14.73 -6.68 -6.32
C LEU A 43 -16.20 -6.45 -6.69
N MET A 44 -16.48 -5.67 -7.74
CA MET A 44 -17.85 -5.50 -8.22
C MET A 44 -18.46 -6.80 -8.73
N HIS A 45 -17.65 -7.67 -9.34
CA HIS A 45 -18.11 -8.99 -9.73
C HIS A 45 -18.38 -9.87 -8.51
N LEU A 46 -17.51 -9.82 -7.50
CA LEU A 46 -17.66 -10.55 -6.25
C LEU A 46 -18.94 -10.17 -5.49
N ASP A 47 -19.28 -8.88 -5.40
CA ASP A 47 -20.55 -8.43 -4.81
C ASP A 47 -21.77 -9.10 -5.46
N ARG A 48 -21.76 -9.22 -6.79
CA ARG A 48 -22.86 -9.85 -7.54
C ARG A 48 -22.95 -11.34 -7.23
N LEU A 49 -21.82 -12.00 -6.98
CA LEU A 49 -21.78 -13.42 -6.60
C LEU A 49 -22.28 -13.64 -5.17
N ILE A 50 -21.95 -12.75 -4.23
CA ILE A 50 -22.43 -12.82 -2.84
C ILE A 50 -23.93 -12.49 -2.75
N GLY A 51 -24.44 -11.67 -3.67
CA GLY A 51 -25.83 -11.20 -3.65
C GLY A 51 -26.06 -9.99 -2.73
N TYR A 52 -24.99 -9.39 -2.22
CA TYR A 52 -25.04 -8.16 -1.43
C TYR A 52 -24.04 -7.13 -1.97
N THR A 53 -24.52 -5.93 -2.27
CA THR A 53 -23.69 -4.83 -2.75
C THR A 53 -23.23 -3.95 -1.60
N PHE A 54 -21.93 -3.93 -1.34
CA PHE A 54 -21.35 -3.08 -0.30
C PHE A 54 -21.41 -1.60 -0.72
N LYS A 55 -21.92 -0.74 0.18
CA LYS A 55 -21.94 0.73 -0.02
C LYS A 55 -20.52 1.31 0.07
N ASP A 56 -19.75 0.88 1.07
CA ASP A 56 -18.37 1.30 1.24
C ASP A 56 -17.42 0.30 0.55
N ARG A 57 -16.87 0.74 -0.59
CA ARG A 57 -15.93 -0.04 -1.40
C ARG A 57 -14.54 -0.14 -0.79
N CYS A 58 -14.14 0.89 -0.05
CA CYS A 58 -12.84 0.91 0.63
C CYS A 58 -12.83 -0.11 1.78
N LEU A 59 -13.94 -0.22 2.50
CA LEU A 59 -14.09 -1.24 3.55
C LEU A 59 -14.04 -2.66 2.98
N LEU A 60 -14.71 -2.92 1.86
CA LEU A 60 -14.66 -4.23 1.20
C LEU A 60 -13.24 -4.57 0.72
N GLN A 61 -12.54 -3.62 0.11
CA GLN A 61 -11.14 -3.79 -0.26
C GLN A 61 -10.28 -4.12 0.97
N LEU A 62 -10.47 -3.39 2.08
CA LEU A 62 -9.75 -3.64 3.33
C LEU A 62 -10.04 -5.04 3.89
N ALA A 63 -11.29 -5.49 3.87
CA ALA A 63 -11.67 -6.83 4.32
C ALA A 63 -10.96 -7.95 3.55
N MET A 64 -10.64 -7.70 2.28
CA MET A 64 -9.92 -8.63 1.40
C MET A 64 -8.39 -8.47 1.43
N THR A 65 -7.85 -7.59 2.29
CA THR A 65 -6.39 -7.40 2.42
C THR A 65 -5.79 -8.23 3.54
N HIS A 66 -4.92 -9.17 3.15
CA HIS A 66 -4.18 -10.02 4.07
C HIS A 66 -3.03 -9.26 4.78
N PRO A 67 -2.75 -9.49 6.07
CA PRO A 67 -1.69 -8.80 6.81
C PRO A 67 -0.27 -8.98 6.24
N SER A 68 0.00 -10.10 5.57
CA SER A 68 1.29 -10.33 4.89
C SER A 68 1.42 -9.62 3.54
N HIS A 69 0.37 -8.95 3.05
CA HIS A 69 0.42 -8.26 1.76
C HIS A 69 1.43 -7.10 1.82
N HIS A 70 2.57 -7.31 1.17
CA HIS A 70 3.54 -6.24 0.93
C HIS A 70 3.19 -5.50 -0.36
N LEU A 71 3.47 -4.19 -0.39
CA LEU A 71 3.07 -3.28 -1.46
C LEU A 71 3.73 -3.64 -2.80
N ASN A 72 3.06 -4.51 -3.57
CA ASN A 72 3.52 -4.90 -4.91
C ASN A 72 2.81 -4.12 -6.03
N PHE A 73 1.79 -3.31 -5.72
CA PHE A 73 1.10 -2.40 -6.65
C PHE A 73 0.78 -2.96 -8.06
N GLY A 74 0.56 -4.27 -8.17
CA GLY A 74 0.24 -4.95 -9.43
C GLY A 74 1.39 -5.12 -10.44
N MET A 75 2.64 -4.81 -10.07
CA MET A 75 3.83 -5.03 -10.91
C MET A 75 4.99 -5.55 -10.06
N ASN A 76 5.95 -6.25 -10.67
CA ASN A 76 7.16 -6.64 -9.92
C ASN A 76 7.88 -5.40 -9.37
N PRO A 77 8.03 -5.27 -8.02
CA PRO A 77 8.68 -4.11 -7.41
C PRO A 77 10.11 -3.88 -7.89
N ASP A 78 10.82 -4.93 -8.30
CA ASP A 78 12.22 -4.81 -8.71
C ASP A 78 12.35 -4.13 -10.08
N HIS A 79 11.44 -4.43 -11.02
CA HIS A 79 11.37 -3.67 -12.26
C HIS A 79 11.03 -2.20 -12.00
N ALA A 80 10.13 -1.94 -11.05
CA ALA A 80 9.78 -0.58 -10.68
C ALA A 80 10.98 0.18 -10.11
N ARG A 81 11.72 -0.44 -9.19
CA ARG A 81 12.93 0.13 -8.58
C ARG A 81 14.03 0.37 -9.59
N ASN A 82 14.27 -0.57 -10.51
CA ASN A 82 15.30 -0.43 -11.53
C ASN A 82 14.97 0.72 -12.49
N SER A 83 13.73 0.81 -12.97
CA SER A 83 13.30 1.90 -13.85
C SER A 83 13.37 3.27 -13.15
N LEU A 84 12.95 3.36 -11.89
CA LEU A 84 13.06 4.61 -11.11
C LEU A 84 14.51 4.96 -10.78
N SER A 85 15.36 3.97 -10.53
CA SER A 85 16.78 4.21 -10.30
C SER A 85 17.45 4.76 -11.57
N ASN A 86 17.18 4.18 -12.73
CA ASN A 86 17.87 4.53 -13.97
C ASN A 86 17.30 5.79 -14.64
N CYS A 87 15.97 5.94 -14.64
CA CYS A 87 15.27 6.97 -15.41
C CYS A 87 14.55 8.01 -14.54
N GLY A 88 14.56 7.86 -13.21
CA GLY A 88 13.88 8.76 -12.28
C GLY A 88 14.71 9.99 -11.88
N ILE A 89 14.09 10.85 -11.06
CA ILE A 89 14.76 12.02 -10.50
C ILE A 89 15.84 11.61 -9.49
N ARG A 90 17.01 12.27 -9.53
CA ARG A 90 18.21 11.86 -8.76
C ARG A 90 18.06 12.04 -7.25
N GLN A 91 17.34 13.06 -6.79
CA GLN A 91 17.15 13.36 -5.36
C GLN A 91 15.71 13.78 -5.09
N PRO A 92 14.76 12.84 -5.07
CA PRO A 92 13.41 13.16 -4.65
C PRO A 92 13.37 13.43 -3.13
N LYS A 93 12.50 14.35 -2.73
CA LYS A 93 12.21 14.61 -1.31
C LYS A 93 11.44 13.41 -0.76
N TYR A 94 12.13 12.56 0.00
CA TYR A 94 11.48 11.52 0.78
C TYR A 94 11.06 12.11 2.12
N GLY A 95 9.78 11.95 2.48
CA GLY A 95 9.29 12.28 3.81
C GLY A 95 9.83 11.33 4.88
N ASP A 96 9.39 11.51 6.12
CA ASP A 96 9.87 10.73 7.25
C ASP A 96 9.42 9.27 7.23
N ARG A 97 10.39 8.35 7.30
CA ARG A 97 10.15 6.89 7.43
C ARG A 97 9.42 6.51 8.72
N LYS A 98 9.43 7.38 9.73
CA LYS A 98 8.79 7.16 11.04
C LYS A 98 7.29 6.89 10.93
N VAL A 99 6.62 7.48 9.93
CA VAL A 99 5.17 7.32 9.70
C VAL A 99 4.80 5.86 9.46
N HIS A 100 5.60 5.12 8.70
CA HIS A 100 5.34 3.70 8.42
C HIS A 100 5.50 2.84 9.67
N HIS A 101 6.52 3.10 10.49
CA HIS A 101 6.77 2.35 11.72
C HIS A 101 5.73 2.63 12.80
N MET A 102 5.20 3.85 12.87
CA MET A 102 4.21 4.24 13.87
C MET A 102 2.88 3.48 13.72
N HIS A 103 2.48 3.16 12.49
CA HIS A 103 1.17 2.56 12.20
C HIS A 103 1.20 1.05 12.03
N MET A 104 2.34 0.44 11.66
CA MET A 104 2.43 -1.01 11.44
C MET A 104 3.07 -1.80 12.58
N ARG A 105 3.83 -1.15 13.47
CA ARG A 105 4.58 -1.86 14.52
C ARG A 105 3.67 -2.21 15.70
N LYS A 106 3.40 -3.51 15.86
CA LYS A 106 2.61 -4.05 16.98
C LYS A 106 3.44 -4.80 18.03
N LYS A 107 4.70 -5.11 17.72
CA LYS A 107 5.58 -5.92 18.58
C LYS A 107 6.44 -5.05 19.50
N GLY A 108 6.44 -5.40 20.79
CA GLY A 108 7.31 -4.82 21.84
C GLY A 108 6.52 -4.32 23.06
N ILE A 109 7.16 -4.35 24.24
CA ILE A 109 6.51 -3.92 25.49
C ILE A 109 6.15 -2.42 25.47
N ASN A 110 7.04 -1.57 24.93
CA ASN A 110 6.79 -0.14 24.82
C ASN A 110 5.62 0.18 23.88
N THR A 111 5.48 -0.59 22.78
CA THR A 111 4.35 -0.42 21.87
C THR A 111 3.05 -0.90 22.51
N LEU A 112 3.09 -2.00 23.27
CA LEU A 112 1.93 -2.50 24.00
C LEU A 112 1.45 -1.48 25.03
N ILE A 113 2.34 -1.00 25.91
CA ILE A 113 2.02 0.02 26.93
C ILE A 113 1.41 1.26 26.27
N ASN A 114 1.99 1.74 25.17
CA ASN A 114 1.49 2.91 24.45
C ASN A 114 0.16 2.69 23.72
N ILE A 115 -0.21 1.45 23.40
CA ILE A 115 -1.51 1.12 22.81
C ILE A 115 -2.56 1.00 23.92
N MET A 116 -2.22 0.29 25.01
CA MET A 116 -3.13 0.09 26.13
C MET A 116 -3.38 1.36 26.95
N SER A 117 -2.46 2.33 26.93
CA SER A 117 -2.64 3.63 27.58
C SER A 117 -3.57 4.58 26.84
N ARG A 118 -3.95 4.28 25.58
CA ARG A 118 -4.88 5.13 24.82
C ARG A 118 -6.29 4.90 25.34
N LEU A 119 -6.89 5.93 25.91
CA LEU A 119 -8.31 5.91 26.25
C LEU A 119 -9.17 5.78 24.98
N GLY A 120 -10.38 5.22 25.16
CA GLY A 120 -11.39 5.17 24.13
C GLY A 120 -11.72 6.56 23.59
N GLN A 121 -12.11 6.60 22.32
CA GLN A 121 -12.73 7.79 21.73
C GLN A 121 -14.24 7.58 21.71
N ASP A 122 -15.00 8.61 22.07
CA ASP A 122 -16.46 8.56 22.07
C ASP A 122 -17.01 8.49 20.64
N ASP A 123 -16.33 9.14 19.69
CA ASP A 123 -16.69 9.12 18.27
C ASP A 123 -15.98 7.99 17.51
N PRO A 124 -16.70 7.26 16.64
CA PRO A 124 -16.12 6.21 15.81
C PRO A 124 -15.16 6.81 14.78
N THR A 125 -13.87 6.52 14.92
CA THR A 125 -12.84 6.95 13.98
C THR A 125 -12.33 5.80 13.11
N PRO A 126 -12.01 6.07 11.82
CA PRO A 126 -11.47 5.04 10.94
C PRO A 126 -10.09 4.58 11.43
N SER A 127 -9.90 3.27 11.49
CA SER A 127 -8.62 2.70 11.89
C SER A 127 -7.56 2.94 10.83
N ARG A 128 -6.38 3.41 11.25
CA ARG A 128 -5.20 3.60 10.37
C ARG A 128 -4.49 2.29 9.98
N ILE A 129 -5.16 1.16 10.19
CA ILE A 129 -4.61 -0.18 9.97
C ILE A 129 -5.13 -0.67 8.62
N ASN A 130 -4.22 -1.07 7.73
CA ASN A 130 -4.52 -1.37 6.33
C ASN A 130 -4.60 -2.88 6.03
N HIS A 131 -5.13 -3.67 6.96
CA HIS A 131 -5.37 -5.11 6.78
C HIS A 131 -6.60 -5.58 7.56
N ASN A 132 -7.07 -6.79 7.29
CA ASN A 132 -8.37 -7.29 7.75
C ASN A 132 -8.43 -7.91 9.16
N GLU A 133 -7.32 -8.09 9.88
CA GLU A 133 -7.29 -8.77 11.22
C GLU A 133 -8.40 -8.35 12.21
N ARG A 134 -8.76 -7.06 12.29
CA ARG A 134 -9.83 -6.60 13.20
C ARG A 134 -11.23 -6.97 12.70
N LEU A 135 -11.41 -7.01 11.38
CA LEU A 135 -12.66 -7.42 10.75
C LEU A 135 -12.84 -8.93 10.86
N GLU A 136 -11.75 -9.69 10.78
CA GLU A 136 -11.72 -11.13 11.05
C GLU A 136 -12.15 -11.42 12.49
N PHE A 137 -11.54 -10.76 13.48
CA PHE A 137 -11.92 -10.91 14.89
C PHE A 137 -13.40 -10.60 15.15
N LEU A 138 -13.95 -9.56 14.52
CA LEU A 138 -15.37 -9.24 14.63
C LEU A 138 -16.24 -10.28 13.91
N GLY A 139 -15.80 -10.76 12.74
CA GLY A 139 -16.49 -11.77 11.96
C GLY A 139 -16.66 -13.08 12.74
N ASP A 140 -15.59 -13.55 13.41
CA ASP A 140 -15.63 -14.74 14.26
C ASP A 140 -16.69 -14.61 15.36
N ALA A 141 -16.69 -13.47 16.08
CA ALA A 141 -17.66 -13.21 17.15
C ALA A 141 -19.10 -13.13 16.63
N VAL A 142 -19.32 -12.57 15.44
CA VAL A 142 -20.67 -12.48 14.83
C VAL A 142 -21.16 -13.84 14.38
N VAL A 143 -20.29 -14.67 13.79
CA VAL A 143 -20.65 -16.03 13.38
C VAL A 143 -20.99 -16.86 14.62
N GLU A 144 -20.15 -16.82 15.66
CA GLU A 144 -20.38 -17.52 16.93
C GLU A 144 -21.69 -17.09 17.60
N PHE A 145 -22.10 -15.82 17.48
CA PHE A 145 -23.37 -15.34 18.01
C PHE A 145 -24.60 -15.85 17.23
N LEU A 146 -24.46 -16.05 15.91
CA LEU A 146 -25.57 -16.47 15.05
C LEU A 146 -25.78 -17.99 15.00
N THR A 147 -24.74 -18.78 15.28
CA THR A 147 -24.77 -20.26 15.35
C THR A 147 -25.17 -20.76 16.73
#